data_AF-A0A1Y1MF54-F1
#
_entry.id   AF-A0A1Y1MF54-F1
#
_cell.length_a   1.000
_cell.length_b   1.000
_cell.length_c   1.000
_cell.angle_alpha   90.00
_cell.angle_beta   90.00
_cell.angle_gamma   90.00
#
_symmetry.space_group_name_H-M   'P 1'
#
loop_
_entity.id
_entity.type
_entity.pdbx_description
1 polymer ?
#
loop_
_entity_poly.entity_id
_entity_poly.type
_entity_poly.pdbx_seq_one_letter_code
_entity_poly.pdbx_strand_id
1 'polypeptide(L)'
;MLSTRKRAQRRWWVKPWVSRRTKLGASSTLLREWAKENPEVYRNHLRMTEEQFAYLLDKVTPFISKKDTWFREALSPKIKLQMTLRYLATGDNIGTLSALYRIPRSTFSRFLPEVCKAIYNALADFIMVSRNLTSGSLINS
;
A
#
# COMPACT_ATOMS: atom_id res chain seq x y z
N MET A 1 8.01 40.74 -9.55
CA MET A 1 8.78 39.74 -10.33
C MET A 1 8.78 38.42 -9.56
N LEU A 2 8.01 37.41 -10.02
CA LEU A 2 8.02 36.08 -9.40
C LEU A 2 9.23 35.29 -9.93
N SER A 3 10.27 35.12 -9.11
CA SER A 3 11.46 34.35 -9.50
C SER A 3 11.07 32.88 -9.69
N THR A 4 11.11 32.39 -10.92
CA THR A 4 10.89 30.96 -11.21
C THR A 4 12.10 30.18 -10.70
N ARG A 5 11.97 29.47 -9.57
CA ARG A 5 13.01 28.58 -9.05
C ARG A 5 13.34 27.51 -10.11
N LYS A 6 14.53 27.61 -10.74
CA LYS A 6 15.05 26.57 -11.63
C LYS A 6 15.18 25.26 -10.83
N ARG A 7 14.56 24.18 -11.34
CA ARG A 7 14.57 22.87 -10.69
C ARG A 7 16.00 22.32 -10.68
N ALA A 8 16.58 22.16 -9.50
CA ALA A 8 17.92 21.57 -9.36
C ALA A 8 18.01 20.22 -10.10
N GLN A 9 19.05 20.07 -10.90
CA GLN A 9 19.32 18.82 -11.63
C GLN A 9 19.52 17.68 -10.63
N ARG A 10 18.81 16.56 -10.84
CA ARG A 10 18.89 15.43 -9.92
C ARG A 10 20.24 14.72 -10.10
N ARG A 11 21.04 14.62 -9.02
CA ARG A 11 22.30 13.87 -9.00
C ARG A 11 22.16 12.39 -9.41
N TRP A 12 20.98 11.80 -9.22
CA TRP A 12 20.68 10.41 -9.57
C TRP A 12 19.24 10.27 -10.09
N TRP A 13 19.07 9.57 -11.20
CA TRP A 13 17.75 9.23 -11.76
C TRP A 13 16.97 8.27 -10.84
N VAL A 14 17.65 7.22 -10.39
CA VAL A 14 17.23 6.26 -9.35
C VAL A 14 18.42 6.05 -8.41
N LYS A 15 18.17 6.01 -7.09
CA LYS A 15 19.24 5.75 -6.11
C LYS A 15 19.70 4.28 -6.20
N PRO A 16 21.00 3.96 -6.12
CA PRO A 16 21.50 2.58 -6.26
C PRO A 16 20.90 1.54 -5.29
N TRP A 17 20.45 1.96 -4.11
CA TRP A 17 19.81 1.04 -3.17
C TRP A 17 18.35 0.71 -3.54
N VAL A 18 17.67 1.61 -4.27
CA VAL A 18 16.30 1.45 -4.78
C VAL A 18 16.28 0.54 -6.00
N SER A 19 17.29 0.62 -6.87
CA SER A 19 17.37 -0.25 -8.06
C SER A 19 17.50 -1.74 -7.72
N ARG A 20 17.95 -2.07 -6.50
CA ARG A 20 18.05 -3.45 -6.00
C ARG A 20 16.75 -3.99 -5.38
N ARG A 21 15.63 -3.25 -5.47
CA ARG A 21 14.31 -3.62 -4.91
C ARG A 21 13.87 -5.03 -5.28
N THR A 22 14.01 -5.43 -6.55
CA THR A 22 13.55 -6.73 -7.05
C THR A 22 14.34 -7.92 -6.47
N LYS A 23 15.57 -7.68 -6.00
CA LYS A 23 16.42 -8.71 -5.40
C LYS A 23 16.42 -8.67 -3.87
N LEU A 24 16.37 -7.48 -3.28
CA LEU A 24 16.67 -7.25 -1.86
C LEU A 24 15.54 -6.52 -1.12
N GLY A 25 14.38 -6.29 -1.75
CA GLY A 25 13.22 -5.69 -1.09
C GLY A 25 12.42 -6.76 -0.36
N ALA A 26 11.84 -6.41 0.80
CA ALA A 26 11.07 -7.35 1.62
C ALA A 26 9.96 -8.10 0.87
N SER A 27 9.39 -7.51 -0.20
CA SER A 27 8.39 -8.16 -1.05
C SER A 27 8.92 -9.39 -1.79
N SER A 28 10.16 -9.32 -2.31
CA SER A 28 10.78 -10.40 -3.09
C SER A 28 11.54 -11.40 -2.23
N THR A 29 11.94 -11.01 -1.01
CA THR A 29 12.68 -11.85 -0.05
C THR A 29 11.76 -12.28 1.08
N LEU A 30 11.75 -11.54 2.20
CA LEU A 30 11.11 -11.91 3.47
C LEU A 30 9.66 -12.38 3.30
N LEU A 31 8.83 -11.64 2.57
CA LEU A 31 7.42 -11.99 2.39
C LEU A 31 7.23 -13.27 1.57
N ARG A 32 8.17 -13.60 0.67
CA ARG A 32 8.15 -14.85 -0.09
C ARG A 32 8.62 -16.03 0.74
N GLU A 33 9.65 -15.81 1.57
CA GLU A 33 10.17 -16.81 2.51
C GLU A 33 9.12 -17.13 3.57
N TRP A 34 8.55 -16.11 4.22
CA TRP A 34 7.53 -16.28 5.25
C TRP A 34 6.25 -16.90 4.72
N ALA A 35 5.79 -16.54 3.52
CA ALA A 35 4.63 -17.19 2.91
C ALA A 35 4.79 -18.71 2.80
N LYS A 36 6.00 -19.20 2.54
CA LYS A 36 6.30 -20.62 2.36
C LYS A 36 6.67 -21.35 3.65
N GLU A 37 7.52 -20.72 4.45
CA GLU A 37 8.21 -21.37 5.58
C GLU A 37 7.55 -21.02 6.91
N ASN A 38 6.92 -19.85 7.03
CA ASN A 38 6.32 -19.40 8.28
C ASN A 38 5.07 -18.51 8.06
N PRO A 39 3.92 -19.13 7.76
CA PRO A 39 2.67 -18.41 7.49
C PRO A 39 2.20 -17.54 8.67
N GLU A 40 2.54 -17.89 9.90
CA GLU A 40 2.20 -17.08 11.08
C GLU A 40 2.94 -15.74 11.09
N VAL A 41 4.24 -15.73 10.75
CA VAL A 41 5.01 -14.49 10.63
C VAL A 41 4.48 -13.64 9.48
N TYR A 42 4.13 -14.25 8.34
CA TYR A 42 3.48 -13.55 7.24
C TYR A 42 2.17 -12.89 7.69
N ARG A 43 1.32 -13.66 8.39
CA ARG A 43 0.05 -13.18 8.92
C ARG A 43 0.24 -12.07 9.93
N ASN A 44 1.22 -12.16 10.81
CA ASN A 44 1.53 -11.10 11.77
C ASN A 44 2.04 -9.83 11.08
N HIS A 45 2.82 -9.99 10.00
CA HIS A 45 3.36 -8.87 9.24
C HIS A 45 2.30 -8.08 8.46
N LEU A 46 1.31 -8.75 7.85
CA LEU A 46 0.25 -8.12 7.03
C LEU A 46 -1.13 -8.08 7.69
N ARG A 47 -1.30 -8.72 8.86
CA ARG A 47 -2.59 -8.95 9.55
C ARG A 47 -3.61 -9.77 8.74
N MET A 48 -3.13 -10.55 7.77
CA MET A 48 -3.96 -11.41 6.91
C MET A 48 -3.15 -12.58 6.36
N THR A 49 -3.81 -13.68 6.01
CA THR A 49 -3.15 -14.83 5.38
C THR A 49 -2.75 -14.54 3.93
N GLU A 50 -1.97 -15.42 3.31
CA GLU A 50 -1.59 -15.25 1.89
C GLU A 50 -2.82 -15.29 0.97
N GLU A 51 -3.80 -16.15 1.27
CA GLU A 51 -5.03 -16.30 0.50
C GLU A 51 -5.90 -15.05 0.59
N GLN A 52 -6.06 -14.51 1.81
CA GLN A 52 -6.78 -13.25 2.05
C GLN A 52 -6.09 -12.09 1.33
N PHE A 53 -4.75 -12.05 1.37
CA PHE A 53 -3.98 -11.06 0.64
C PHE A 53 -4.18 -11.18 -0.87
N ALA A 54 -4.16 -12.39 -1.43
CA ALA A 54 -4.38 -12.63 -2.84
C ALA A 54 -5.78 -12.20 -3.29
N TYR A 55 -6.80 -12.51 -2.49
CA TYR A 55 -8.18 -12.07 -2.71
C TYR A 55 -8.29 -10.54 -2.71
N LEU A 56 -7.74 -9.87 -1.70
CA LEU A 56 -7.76 -8.40 -1.62
C LEU A 56 -6.97 -7.78 -2.77
N LEU A 57 -5.83 -8.37 -3.15
CA LEU A 57 -5.02 -7.90 -4.26
C LEU A 57 -5.81 -7.94 -5.56
N ASP A 58 -6.54 -9.01 -5.84
CA ASP A 58 -7.38 -9.12 -7.04
C ASP A 58 -8.42 -7.98 -7.08
N LYS A 59 -9.13 -7.75 -5.97
CA LYS A 59 -10.12 -6.66 -5.86
C LYS A 59 -9.54 -5.26 -6.00
N VAL A 60 -8.34 -5.04 -5.45
CA VAL A 60 -7.70 -3.72 -5.41
C VAL A 60 -6.95 -3.41 -6.71
N THR A 61 -6.46 -4.43 -7.43
CA THR A 61 -5.66 -4.30 -8.65
C THR A 61 -6.29 -3.36 -9.70
N PRO A 62 -7.58 -3.46 -10.04
CA PRO A 62 -8.22 -2.54 -10.99
C PRO A 62 -8.09 -1.05 -10.64
N PHE A 63 -8.02 -0.74 -9.34
CA PHE A 63 -7.95 0.63 -8.83
C PHE A 63 -6.51 1.15 -8.75
N ILE A 64 -5.53 0.28 -8.51
CA ILE A 64 -4.11 0.67 -8.28
C ILE A 64 -3.17 0.36 -9.46
N SER A 65 -3.70 -0.26 -10.52
CA SER A 65 -2.97 -0.64 -11.74
C SER A 65 -2.83 0.46 -12.80
N LYS A 66 -3.26 1.71 -12.57
CA LYS A 66 -3.01 2.87 -13.48
C LYS A 66 -1.95 3.81 -12.86
N LYS A 67 -1.03 4.49 -13.56
CA LYS A 67 -0.47 4.49 -14.94
C LYS A 67 1.01 4.10 -14.83
N ASP A 68 1.51 3.29 -15.76
CA ASP A 68 2.94 3.25 -16.06
C ASP A 68 3.37 4.64 -16.54
N THR A 69 3.95 5.44 -15.65
CA THR A 69 4.69 6.63 -16.10
C THR A 69 6.00 6.13 -16.68
N TRP A 70 6.18 6.33 -17.99
CA TRP A 70 7.28 5.97 -18.92
C TRP A 70 8.74 6.05 -18.44
N PHE A 71 9.00 6.41 -17.19
CA PHE A 71 10.31 6.86 -16.72
C PHE A 71 10.89 5.99 -15.57
N ARG A 72 10.12 5.06 -14.97
CA ARG A 72 10.60 4.14 -13.91
C ARG A 72 9.86 2.80 -13.96
N GLU A 73 10.55 1.70 -13.64
CA GLU A 73 9.93 0.38 -13.40
C GLU A 73 8.78 0.56 -12.41
N ALA A 74 7.56 0.38 -12.91
CA ALA A 74 6.36 0.64 -12.14
C ALA A 74 6.31 -0.30 -10.93
N LEU A 75 5.88 0.27 -9.81
CA LEU A 75 5.62 -0.52 -8.62
C LEU A 75 4.44 -1.43 -8.89
N SER A 76 4.64 -2.73 -8.78
CA SER A 76 3.55 -3.70 -8.91
C SER A 76 2.46 -3.41 -7.87
N PRO A 77 1.18 -3.65 -8.23
CA PRO A 77 0.05 -3.59 -7.29
C PRO A 77 0.33 -4.35 -5.99
N LYS A 78 0.95 -5.52 -6.08
CA LYS A 78 1.35 -6.36 -4.95
C LYS A 78 2.22 -5.60 -3.95
N ILE A 79 3.28 -4.94 -4.41
CA ILE A 79 4.20 -4.22 -3.52
C ILE A 79 3.50 -3.01 -2.87
N LYS A 80 2.71 -2.26 -3.64
CA LYS A 80 1.95 -1.11 -3.13
C LYS A 80 1.00 -1.54 -2.01
N LEU A 81 0.29 -2.65 -2.21
CA LEU A 81 -0.63 -3.20 -1.22
C LEU A 81 0.11 -3.71 0.03
N GLN A 82 1.17 -4.51 -0.12
CA GLN A 82 1.96 -5.02 1.01
C GLN A 82 2.51 -3.91 1.91
N MET A 83 3.07 -2.86 1.29
CA MET A 83 3.64 -1.75 2.04
C MET A 83 2.56 -0.92 2.75
N THR A 84 1.39 -0.75 2.13
CA THR A 84 0.23 -0.07 2.72
C THR A 84 -0.34 -0.87 3.89
N LEU A 85 -0.54 -2.17 3.72
CA LEU A 85 -1.06 -3.04 4.78
C LEU A 85 -0.12 -3.08 5.98
N ARG A 86 1.20 -3.19 5.76
CA ARG A 86 2.17 -3.13 6.86
C ARG A 86 2.10 -1.80 7.61
N TYR A 87 1.94 -0.69 6.90
CA TYR A 87 1.74 0.63 7.50
C TYR A 87 0.47 0.66 8.36
N LEU A 88 -0.66 0.19 7.85
CA LEU A 88 -1.94 0.14 8.58
C LEU A 88 -1.90 -0.82 9.77
N ALA A 89 -1.19 -1.94 9.65
CA ALA A 89 -1.09 -2.99 10.66
C ALA A 89 -0.27 -2.61 11.90
N THR A 90 0.71 -1.72 11.73
CA THR A 90 1.72 -1.44 12.76
C THR A 90 1.87 0.04 13.09
N GLY A 91 1.37 0.95 12.24
CA GLY A 91 1.62 2.38 12.38
C GLY A 91 3.09 2.77 12.20
N ASP A 92 3.92 1.89 11.62
CA ASP A 92 5.35 2.11 11.45
C ASP A 92 5.63 3.35 10.60
N ASN A 93 6.78 3.98 10.84
CA ASN A 93 7.13 5.20 10.14
C ASN A 93 7.44 4.90 8.65
N ILE A 94 7.09 5.85 7.78
CA ILE A 94 7.31 5.77 6.33
C ILE A 94 8.80 5.54 6.00
N GLY A 95 9.72 6.01 6.85
CA GLY A 95 11.15 5.84 6.66
C GLY A 95 11.63 4.40 6.80
N THR A 96 11.18 3.69 7.83
CA THR A 96 11.46 2.27 8.06
C THR A 96 10.94 1.44 6.90
N LEU A 97 9.66 1.65 6.54
CA LEU A 97 9.05 0.93 5.42
C LEU A 97 9.75 1.24 4.10
N SER A 98 10.15 2.50 3.89
CA SER A 98 10.91 2.94 2.71
C SER A 98 12.22 2.17 2.56
N ALA A 99 12.95 1.96 3.66
CA ALA A 99 14.17 1.17 3.66
C ALA A 99 13.87 -0.32 3.42
N LEU A 100 12.90 -0.88 4.15
CA LEU A 100 12.52 -2.29 4.11
C LEU A 100 12.07 -2.75 2.71
N TYR A 101 11.20 -1.98 2.07
CA TYR A 101 10.68 -2.28 0.73
C TYR A 101 11.54 -1.71 -0.40
N ARG A 102 12.61 -0.97 -0.08
CA ARG A 102 13.49 -0.27 -1.03
C ARG A 102 12.75 0.70 -1.95
N ILE A 103 11.83 1.46 -1.37
CA ILE A 103 10.96 2.43 -2.10
C ILE A 103 11.18 3.81 -1.52
N PRO A 104 11.43 4.86 -2.33
CA PRO A 104 11.56 6.22 -1.81
C PRO A 104 10.32 6.68 -1.03
N ARG A 105 10.52 7.37 0.10
CA ARG A 105 9.45 7.95 0.94
C ARG A 105 8.43 8.75 0.12
N SER A 106 8.91 9.60 -0.80
CA SER A 106 8.05 10.41 -1.68
C SER A 106 7.12 9.57 -2.56
N THR A 107 7.57 8.39 -2.97
CA THR A 107 6.76 7.47 -3.77
C THR A 107 5.69 6.83 -2.89
N PHE A 108 6.05 6.38 -1.69
CA PHE A 108 5.11 5.80 -0.74
C PHE A 108 4.01 6.78 -0.34
N SER A 109 4.39 7.99 0.10
CA SER A 109 3.43 9.02 0.49
C SER A 109 2.46 9.39 -0.63
N ARG A 110 2.87 9.25 -1.90
CA ARG A 110 2.01 9.53 -3.05
C ARG A 110 0.95 8.44 -3.27
N PHE A 111 1.34 7.17 -3.26
CA PHE A 111 0.39 6.09 -3.54
C PHE A 111 -0.39 5.63 -2.30
N LEU A 112 0.10 5.88 -1.08
CA LEU A 112 -0.56 5.47 0.16
C LEU A 112 -2.06 5.84 0.19
N PRO A 113 -2.46 7.12 -0.02
CA PRO A 113 -3.89 7.47 -0.02
C PRO A 113 -4.67 6.82 -1.17
N GLU A 114 -4.04 6.62 -2.33
CA GLU A 114 -4.67 5.93 -3.48
C GLU A 114 -4.99 4.47 -3.12
N VAL A 115 -4.05 3.76 -2.49
CA VAL A 115 -4.24 2.37 -2.07
C VAL A 115 -5.23 2.28 -0.92
N CYS A 116 -5.18 3.17 0.08
CA CYS A 116 -6.18 3.20 1.15
C CYS A 116 -7.60 3.40 0.60
N LYS A 117 -7.77 4.33 -0.35
CA LYS A 117 -9.06 4.53 -1.04
C LYS A 117 -9.50 3.30 -1.82
N ALA A 118 -8.55 2.63 -2.49
CA ALA A 118 -8.84 1.40 -3.23
C ALA A 118 -9.26 0.25 -2.30
N ILE A 119 -8.60 0.09 -1.14
CA ILE A 119 -8.99 -0.88 -0.11
C ILE A 119 -10.40 -0.57 0.41
N TYR A 120 -10.67 0.70 0.73
CA TYR A 120 -11.99 1.13 1.18
C TYR A 120 -13.09 0.79 0.16
N ASN A 121 -12.87 1.11 -1.11
CA ASN A 121 -13.82 0.80 -2.18
C ASN A 121 -13.99 -0.72 -2.38
N ALA A 122 -12.90 -1.48 -2.32
CA ALA A 122 -12.92 -2.93 -2.48
C ALA A 122 -13.66 -3.65 -1.34
N LEU A 123 -13.65 -3.06 -0.14
CA LEU A 123 -14.29 -3.62 1.06
C LEU A 123 -15.59 -2.94 1.42
N ALA A 124 -16.06 -1.95 0.65
CA ALA A 124 -17.26 -1.17 0.96
C ALA A 124 -18.49 -2.05 1.23
N ASP A 125 -18.66 -3.12 0.45
CA ASP A 125 -19.77 -4.07 0.60
C ASP A 125 -19.68 -4.92 1.88
N PHE A 126 -18.48 -5.06 2.45
CA PHE A 126 -18.23 -5.83 3.68
C PHE A 126 -18.24 -4.96 4.94
N ILE A 127 -18.11 -3.63 4.80
CA ILE A 127 -18.20 -2.69 5.92
C ILE A 127 -19.69 -2.45 6.22
N MET A 128 -20.32 -3.42 6.89
CA MET A 128 -21.64 -3.21 7.48
C MET A 128 -21.48 -2.32 8.73
N VAL A 129 -21.66 -1.02 8.57
CA VAL A 129 -21.96 -0.16 9.73
C VAL A 129 -23.32 -0.62 10.25
N SER A 130 -23.37 -1.01 11.52
CA SER A 130 -24.63 -1.34 12.20
C SER A 130 -25.60 -0.18 12.02
N ARG A 131 -26.60 -0.34 11.15
CA ARG A 131 -27.73 0.59 11.01
C ARG A 131 -28.68 0.39 12.19
N ASN A 132 -28.21 0.68 13.40
CA ASN A 132 -29.07 0.64 14.58
C ASN A 132 -29.34 2.06 15.10
N LEU A 133 -30.64 2.36 15.20
CA LEU A 133 -31.33 3.41 15.96
C LEU A 133 -31.70 4.72 15.23
N THR A 134 -32.58 4.64 14.23
CA THR A 134 -33.67 5.62 14.06
C THR A 134 -34.98 4.90 13.72
N SER A 135 -35.44 4.05 14.63
CA SER A 135 -36.84 3.65 14.73
C SER A 135 -37.33 4.05 16.11
N GLY A 136 -37.62 5.33 16.27
CA GLY A 136 -38.41 5.88 17.38
C GLY A 136 -39.69 6.41 16.77
N SER A 137 -40.74 5.59 16.81
CA SER A 137 -42.08 5.84 16.31
C SER A 137 -42.67 7.19 16.72
N LEU A 138 -43.46 7.74 15.80
CA LEU A 138 -44.79 8.32 16.00
C LEU A 138 -45.11 8.80 17.44
N ILE A 139 -45.14 10.12 17.64
CA ILE A 139 -45.98 10.72 18.68
C ILE A 139 -47.00 11.61 17.97
N ASN A 140 -48.13 11.00 17.62
CA ASN A 140 -49.40 11.72 17.48
C ASN A 140 -49.97 11.88 18.89
N SER A 141 -50.18 13.12 19.34
CA SER A 141 -51.27 13.56 20.24
C SER A 141 -51.24 15.08 20.32
#